data_AF-A0A966KSX2-F1
#
_entry.id   AF-A0A966KSX2-F1
#
_cell.length_a   1.000
_cell.length_b   1.000
_cell.length_c   1.000
_cell.angle_alpha   90.00
_cell.angle_beta   90.00
_cell.angle_gamma   90.00
#
_symmetry.space_group_name_H-M   'P 1'
#
loop_
_entity.id
_entity.type
_entity.pdbx_description
1 polymer ?
#
loop_
_entity_poly.entity_id
_entity_poly.type
_entity_poly.pdbx_seq_one_letter_code
_entity_poly.pdbx_strand_id
1 'polypeptide(L)' 'MSVRAESLSAYLAWRPRPGDTDERRNLISNIHAGGVPPAAAVGRILGLVEQLRLHRRSGFEVHESTSSPAVIAN' A
#
# COMPACT_ATOMS: atom_id res chain seq x y z
N MET A 1 15.67 -27.88 4.62
CA MET A 1 15.64 -26.40 4.61
C MET A 1 14.38 -25.99 3.86
N SER A 2 13.33 -25.54 4.57
CA SER A 2 12.06 -25.16 3.93
C SER A 2 12.16 -23.69 3.54
N VAL A 3 12.26 -23.42 2.23
CA VAL A 3 12.06 -22.05 1.71
C VAL A 3 10.58 -21.74 1.83
N ARG A 4 10.24 -20.72 2.61
CA ARG A 4 8.88 -20.18 2.66
C ARG A 4 8.89 -18.77 2.08
N ALA A 5 8.16 -18.59 0.99
CA ALA A 5 7.93 -17.28 0.37
C ALA A 5 6.85 -16.53 1.16
N GLU A 6 7.19 -16.09 2.37
CA GLU A 6 6.23 -15.48 3.32
C GLU A 6 6.00 -14.00 3.05
N SER A 7 6.90 -13.36 2.29
CA SER A 7 6.85 -11.93 2.02
C SER A 7 5.83 -11.60 0.93
N LEU A 8 4.88 -10.71 1.27
CA LEU A 8 3.89 -10.14 0.36
C LEU A 8 4.26 -8.68 0.02
N SER A 9 3.89 -8.26 -1.19
CA SER A 9 3.93 -6.85 -1.62
C SER A 9 2.58 -6.42 -2.19
N ALA A 10 2.16 -5.19 -1.87
CA ALA A 10 0.95 -4.56 -2.38
C ALA A 10 1.31 -3.39 -3.29
N TYR A 11 0.80 -3.41 -4.53
CA TYR A 11 0.95 -2.34 -5.51
C TYR A 11 -0.39 -1.62 -5.69
N LEU A 12 -0.39 -0.29 -5.59
CA LEU A 12 -1.60 0.52 -5.68
C LEU A 12 -1.39 1.67 -6.68
N ALA A 13 -2.40 1.96 -7.51
CA ALA A 13 -2.40 3.08 -8.43
C ALA A 13 -3.81 3.66 -8.60
N TRP A 14 -3.90 4.96 -8.85
CA TRP A 14 -5.18 5.62 -9.12
C TRP A 14 -5.55 5.47 -10.60
N ARG A 15 -6.59 4.67 -10.88
CA ARG A 15 -7.14 4.43 -12.24
C ARG A 15 -6.05 4.12 -13.29
N PRO A 16 -5.23 3.06 -13.09
CA PRO A 16 -4.14 2.72 -14.01
C PRO A 16 -4.67 2.40 -15.41
N ARG A 17 -3.87 2.71 -16.42
CA ARG A 17 -4.18 2.50 -17.84
C ARG A 17 -3.08 1.67 -18.51
N PRO A 18 -3.38 0.95 -19.60
CA PRO A 18 -2.35 0.34 -20.44
C PRO A 18 -1.33 1.40 -20.88
N GLY A 19 -0.04 1.11 -20.68
CA GLY A 19 1.06 2.04 -20.95
C GLY A 19 1.56 2.84 -19.73
N ASP A 20 0.86 2.79 -18.59
CA ASP A 20 1.40 3.32 -17.33
C ASP A 20 2.58 2.47 -16.84
N THR A 21 3.67 3.16 -16.48
CA THR A 21 4.91 2.61 -15.93
C THR A 21 4.80 2.36 -14.42
N ASP A 22 5.73 1.58 -13.87
CA ASP A 22 5.75 1.25 -12.45
C ASP A 22 5.93 2.47 -11.54
N GLU A 23 6.51 3.57 -12.04
CA GLU A 23 6.65 4.83 -11.30
C GLU A 23 5.30 5.46 -10.90
N ARG A 24 4.21 5.06 -11.58
CA ARG A 24 2.85 5.49 -11.28
C ARG A 24 2.19 4.67 -10.17
N ARG A 25 2.90 3.70 -9.59
CA ARG A 25 2.40 2.83 -8.53
C ARG A 25 3.07 3.15 -7.21
N ASN A 26 2.30 3.08 -6.14
CA ASN A 26 2.82 3.02 -4.79
C ASN A 26 3.03 1.55 -4.40
N LEU A 27 4.07 1.29 -3.60
CA LEU A 27 4.46 -0.04 -3.15
C LEU A 27 4.52 -0.10 -1.63
N ILE A 28 3.83 -1.06 -1.05
CA ILE A 28 4.04 -1.51 0.34
C ILE A 28 4.58 -2.94 0.26
N SER A 29 5.86 -3.13 0.53
CA SER A 29 6.54 -4.43 0.45
C SER A 29 6.89 -4.99 1.83
N ASN A 30 7.47 -6.20 1.84
CA ASN A 30 7.92 -6.88 3.04
C ASN A 30 6.79 -7.08 4.06
N ILE A 31 5.59 -7.39 3.58
CA ILE A 31 4.45 -7.71 4.44
C ILE A 31 4.58 -9.18 4.86
N HIS A 32 5.06 -9.41 6.08
CA HIS A 32 5.20 -10.71 6.73
C HIS A 32 5.54 -10.53 8.21
N ALA A 33 5.59 -11.62 8.98
CA ALA A 33 5.81 -11.57 10.43
C ALA A 33 7.14 -10.91 10.85
N GLY A 34 8.20 -11.02 10.04
CA GLY A 34 9.51 -10.41 10.28
C GLY A 34 9.72 -9.04 9.63
N GLY A 35 8.70 -8.53 8.91
CA GLY A 35 8.71 -7.24 8.24
C GLY A 35 7.57 -6.38 8.76
N VAL A 36 6.71 -5.93 7.86
CA VAL A 36 5.44 -5.28 8.21
C VAL A 36 4.41 -6.36 8.54
N PRO A 37 3.93 -6.47 9.79
CA PRO A 37 2.93 -7.47 10.13
C PRO A 37 1.65 -7.26 9.28
N PRO A 38 0.97 -8.33 8.83
CA PRO A 38 -0.23 -8.20 8.01
C PRO A 38 -1.29 -7.27 8.60
N ALA A 39 -1.53 -7.32 9.92
CA ALA A 39 -2.46 -6.43 10.60
C ALA A 39 -2.05 -4.94 10.53
N ALA A 40 -0.76 -4.64 10.63
CA ALA A 40 -0.26 -3.27 10.49
C ALA A 40 -0.31 -2.81 9.02
N ALA A 41 -0.08 -3.70 8.06
CA ALA A 41 -0.17 -3.40 6.64
C ALA A 41 -1.57 -2.92 6.22
N VAL A 42 -2.64 -3.42 6.87
CA VAL A 42 -4.02 -2.97 6.60
C VAL A 42 -4.16 -1.47 6.79
N GLY A 43 -3.70 -0.92 7.92
CA GLY A 43 -3.80 0.52 8.19
C GLY A 43 -3.05 1.36 7.16
N ARG A 44 -1.85 0.91 6.78
CA ARG A 44 -1.01 1.57 5.76
C ARG A 44 -1.67 1.55 4.37
N ILE A 45 -2.21 0.41 3.98
CA ILE A 45 -2.93 0.24 2.71
C ILE A 45 -4.17 1.15 2.67
N LEU A 46 -4.98 1.17 3.74
CA LEU A 46 -6.18 2.01 3.80
C LEU A 46 -5.84 3.50 3.77
N GLY A 47 -4.86 3.93 4.56
CA GLY A 47 -4.39 5.32 4.55
C GLY A 47 -3.87 5.73 3.17
N LEU A 48 -3.11 4.86 2.50
CA LEU A 48 -2.66 5.11 1.13
C LEU A 48 -3.85 5.20 0.15
N VAL A 49 -4.84 4.31 0.23
CA VAL A 49 -6.05 4.37 -0.61
C VAL A 49 -6.80 5.70 -0.43
N GLU A 50 -6.90 6.21 0.79
CA GLU A 50 -7.50 7.52 1.06
C GLU A 50 -6.71 8.65 0.38
N GLN A 51 -5.38 8.64 0.48
CA GLN A 51 -4.52 9.63 -0.18
C GLN A 51 -4.64 9.56 -1.71
N LEU A 52 -4.62 8.36 -2.29
CA LEU A 52 -4.81 8.15 -3.73
C LEU A 52 -6.16 8.71 -4.20
N ARG A 53 -7.23 8.49 -3.42
CA ARG A 53 -8.56 9.00 -3.72
C ARG A 53 -8.65 10.52 -3.59
N LEU A 54 -8.03 11.11 -2.56
CA LEU A 54 -8.05 12.54 -2.29
C LEU A 54 -7.31 13.31 -3.38
N HIS A 55 -6.10 12.86 -3.74
CA HIS A 55 -5.24 13.53 -4.71
C HIS A 55 -5.52 13.13 -6.17
N ARG A 56 -6.27 12.03 -6.39
CA ARG A 56 -6.55 11.47 -7.72
C ARG A 56 -5.28 11.24 -8.54
N ARG A 57 -4.20 10.88 -7.84
CA ARG A 57 -2.84 10.65 -8.35
C ARG A 57 -2.25 9.47 -7.59
N SER A 58 -1.15 8.93 -8.08
CA SER A 58 -0.41 7.80 -7.48
C SER A 58 1.06 7.87 -7.87
N GLY A 59 1.85 6.92 -7.36
CA GLY A 59 3.28 6.87 -7.59
C GLY A 59 4.03 7.83 -6.68
N PHE A 60 5.15 8.35 -7.17
CA PHE A 60 6.02 9.26 -6.42
C PHE A 60 5.31 10.56 -5.97
N GLU A 61 4.18 10.91 -6.60
CA GLU A 61 3.42 12.12 -6.27
C GLU A 61 2.58 11.99 -4.99
N VAL A 62 2.36 10.76 -4.50
CA VAL A 62 1.52 10.52 -3.32
C VAL A 62 2.31 9.74 -2.28
N HIS A 63 2.39 10.28 -1.08
CA HIS A 63 3.10 9.69 0.05
C HIS A 63 2.13 9.14 1.10
N GLU A 64 2.56 8.11 1.82
CA GLU A 64 1.85 7.59 2.97
C GLU A 64 1.74 8.70 4.04
N SER A 65 0.51 9.01 4.43
CA SER A 65 0.25 9.91 5.55
C SER A 65 0.09 9.08 6.81
N THR A 66 0.91 9.34 7.83
CA THR A 66 0.87 8.63 9.12
C THR A 66 -0.34 8.99 9.98
N SER A 67 -1.34 9.68 9.41
CA SER A 67 -2.62 9.87 10.07
C SER A 67 -3.34 8.52 10.10
N SER A 68 -3.35 7.88 11.27
CA SER A 68 -4.11 6.65 11.47
C SER A 68 -5.54 6.88 10.99
N PRO A 69 -6.04 6.15 9.97
CA PRO A 69 -7.45 6.24 9.64
C PRO A 69 -8.19 5.80 10.89
N ALA A 70 -9.20 6.56 11.31
CA ALA A 70 -10.11 6.12 12.35
C ALA A 70 -10.77 4.84 11.84
N VAL A 71 -10.23 3.69 12.22
CA VAL A 71 -10.84 2.40 11.94
C VAL A 71 -12.18 2.45 12.65
N ILE A 72 -13.24 2.57 11.86
CA ILE A 72 -14.62 2.40 12.31
C ILE A 72 -14.73 0.99 12.86
N ALA A 73 -14.59 0.89 14.18
CA ALA A 73 -14.95 -0.30 14.93
C ALA A 73 -16.47 -0.48 14.76
N ASN A 74 -16.85 -1.59 14.13
CA ASN A 74 -18.22 -2.10 14.14
C ASN A 74 -18.32 -3.22 15.17
#